data_AF-A0A1Y2F542-F1
#
_entry.id   AF-A0A1Y2F542-F1
#
_cell.length_a   1.000
_cell.length_b   1.000
_cell.length_c   1.000
_cell.angle_alpha   90.00
_cell.angle_beta   90.00
_cell.angle_gamma   90.00
#
_symmetry.space_group_name_H-M   'P 1'
#
loop_
_entity.id
_entity.type
_entity.pdbx_description
1 polymer ?
#
loop_
_entity_poly.entity_id
_entity_poly.type
_entity_poly.pdbx_seq_one_letter_code
_entity_poly.pdbx_strand_id
1 'polypeptide(L)'
;MALPSLFKDEPITPTLNSRNAPSRGPFASYSGRTKTVMQGDIQGAFRQLGSVLRQNNVMREFRQQKFYEKPSDKRGRLSRERHRKRFLLGVRRLVGLVKEQRKFQ
;
A
#
# COMPACT_ATOMS: atom_id res chain seq x y z
N MET A 1 47.58 17.10 26.72
CA MET A 1 46.82 15.91 26.30
C MET A 1 45.39 16.02 26.84
N ALA A 2 44.39 16.14 25.95
CA ALA A 2 43.01 15.80 26.23
C ALA A 2 42.33 15.57 24.87
N LEU A 3 41.99 14.32 24.55
CA LEU A 3 41.30 13.97 23.32
C LEU A 3 39.82 14.39 23.43
N PRO A 4 39.21 14.98 22.38
CA PRO A 4 37.77 15.19 22.36
C PRO A 4 37.06 13.83 22.40
N SER A 5 36.13 13.70 23.34
CA SER A 5 35.37 12.49 23.64
C SER A 5 34.66 11.95 22.40
N LEU A 6 35.25 10.88 21.88
CA LEU A 6 34.64 9.69 21.31
C LEU A 6 33.10 9.70 21.36
N PHE A 7 32.51 9.78 20.17
CA PHE A 7 31.30 9.03 19.82
C PHE A 7 30.13 9.16 20.82
N LYS A 8 29.33 10.22 20.66
CA LYS A 8 27.95 10.20 21.14
C LYS A 8 27.17 9.24 20.24
N ASP A 9 27.17 7.97 20.60
CA ASP A 9 26.08 7.06 20.23
C ASP A 9 24.82 7.53 20.94
N GLU A 10 24.25 8.64 20.49
CA GLU A 10 22.84 8.87 20.72
C GLU A 10 22.14 7.72 19.98
N PRO A 11 21.40 6.83 20.67
CA PRO A 11 20.64 5.82 19.97
C PRO A 11 19.72 6.56 19.01
N ILE A 12 19.76 6.18 17.73
CA ILE A 12 18.80 6.67 16.74
C ILE A 12 17.43 6.22 17.24
N THR A 13 16.77 7.03 18.07
CA THR A 13 15.42 6.75 18.51
C THR A 13 14.60 6.77 17.23
N PRO A 14 13.93 5.67 16.84
CA PRO A 14 12.94 5.77 15.80
C PRO A 14 11.89 6.73 16.36
N THR A 15 11.86 7.97 15.90
CA THR A 15 10.76 8.88 16.15
C THR A 15 9.56 8.21 15.49
N LEU A 16 8.80 7.47 16.30
CA LEU A 16 7.64 6.72 15.86
C LEU A 16 6.66 7.76 15.32
N ASN A 17 6.66 7.95 14.00
CA ASN A 17 5.62 8.69 13.31
C ASN A 17 4.29 8.07 13.78
N SER A 18 3.51 8.81 14.59
CA SER A 18 2.30 8.32 15.26
C SER A 18 1.31 7.62 14.30
N ARG A 19 1.37 7.97 13.01
CA ARG A 19 0.58 7.39 11.92
C ARG A 19 0.86 5.90 11.66
N ASN A 20 2.01 5.37 12.08
CA ASN A 20 2.45 4.01 11.80
C ASN A 20 2.64 3.15 13.05
N ALA A 21 2.27 3.65 14.24
CA ALA A 21 2.35 2.85 15.46
C ALA A 21 1.39 1.66 15.36
N PRO A 22 1.83 0.41 15.59
CA PRO A 22 0.91 -0.71 15.68
C PRO A 22 -0.08 -0.40 16.80
N SER A 23 -1.37 -0.40 16.50
CA SER A 23 -2.44 -0.12 17.46
C SER A 23 -2.27 -1.05 18.66
N ARG A 24 -1.79 -0.55 19.80
CA ARG A 24 -1.65 -1.33 21.04
C ARG A 24 -2.97 -1.23 21.81
N GLY A 25 -3.85 -2.19 21.58
CA GLY A 25 -5.16 -2.28 22.23
C GLY A 25 -5.91 -3.55 21.81
N PRO A 26 -7.04 -3.89 22.45
CA PRO A 26 -7.79 -5.11 22.14
C PRO A 26 -8.28 -5.17 20.67
N PHE A 27 -8.28 -4.04 19.96
CA PHE A 27 -8.67 -3.93 18.56
C PHE A 27 -7.48 -3.82 17.59
N ALA A 28 -6.25 -4.09 18.05
CA ALA A 28 -5.02 -4.06 17.26
C ALA A 28 -5.15 -4.80 15.92
N SER A 29 -5.63 -6.05 15.97
CA SER A 29 -5.79 -6.93 14.82
C SER A 29 -6.83 -6.43 13.81
N TYR A 30 -7.74 -5.55 14.24
CA TYR A 30 -8.80 -4.97 13.43
C TYR A 30 -8.45 -3.56 12.91
N SER A 31 -7.36 -2.96 13.37
CA SER A 31 -6.98 -1.57 13.06
C SER A 31 -6.92 -1.26 11.56
N GLY A 32 -6.55 -2.23 10.72
CA GLY A 32 -6.53 -2.07 9.25
C GLY A 32 -7.89 -2.23 8.55
N ARG A 33 -8.92 -2.66 9.29
CA ARG A 33 -10.28 -2.96 8.81
C ARG A 33 -11.37 -2.21 9.57
N THR A 34 -10.99 -1.35 10.51
CA THR A 34 -11.92 -0.53 11.31
C THR A 34 -11.84 0.92 10.88
N LYS A 35 -13.00 1.56 10.73
CA LYS A 35 -13.14 3.00 10.51
C LYS A 35 -14.20 3.55 11.46
N THR A 36 -13.90 4.68 12.09
CA THR A 36 -14.84 5.38 12.96
C THR A 36 -15.87 6.11 12.12
N VAL A 37 -17.13 6.09 12.55
CA VAL A 37 -18.19 6.88 11.94
C VAL A 37 -18.12 8.29 12.51
N MET A 38 -17.94 9.29 11.66
CA MET A 38 -17.94 10.70 12.07
C MET A 38 -19.30 11.32 11.77
N GLN A 39 -19.82 12.11 12.71
CA GLN A 39 -21.03 12.93 12.50
C GLN A 39 -22.27 12.14 12.03
N GLY A 40 -22.35 10.84 12.39
CA GLY A 40 -23.45 9.97 11.97
C GLY A 40 -23.44 9.56 10.48
N ASP A 41 -22.46 9.97 9.68
CA ASP A 41 -22.37 9.56 8.26
C ASP A 41 -21.79 8.14 8.13
N ILE A 42 -22.68 7.16 8.28
CA ILE A 42 -22.37 5.73 8.13
C ILE A 42 -21.97 5.41 6.67
N GLN A 43 -22.61 6.07 5.69
CA GLN A 43 -22.36 5.83 4.27
C GLN A 43 -20.95 6.30 3.87
N GLY A 44 -20.53 7.47 4.35
CA GLY A 44 -19.17 7.97 4.23
C GLY A 44 -18.14 7.02 4.81
N ALA A 45 -18.39 6.52 6.03
CA ALA A 45 -17.50 5.56 6.69
C ALA A 45 -17.34 4.26 5.89
N PHE A 46 -18.43 3.69 5.35
CA PHE A 46 -18.36 2.49 4.49
C PHE A 46 -17.60 2.74 3.19
N ARG A 47 -17.77 3.90 2.54
CA ARG A 47 -17.02 4.25 1.33
C ARG A 47 -15.52 4.33 1.61
N GLN A 48 -15.14 4.95 2.72
CA GLN A 48 -13.75 5.04 3.18
C GLN A 48 -13.18 3.65 3.48
N LEU A 49 -13.91 2.82 4.24
CA LEU A 49 -13.50 1.46 4.53
C LEU A 49 -13.32 0.63 3.24
N GLY A 50 -14.26 0.73 2.30
CA GLY A 50 -14.16 0.08 1.00
C GLY A 50 -12.93 0.50 0.21
N SER A 51 -12.53 1.78 0.29
CA SER A 51 -11.28 2.26 -0.33
C SER A 51 -10.05 1.62 0.29
N VAL A 52 -9.98 1.56 1.62
CA VAL A 52 -8.87 0.92 2.35
C VAL A 52 -8.76 -0.57 2.01
N LEU A 53 -9.88 -1.30 1.98
CA LEU A 53 -9.89 -2.72 1.61
C LEU A 53 -9.42 -2.95 0.16
N ARG A 54 -9.75 -2.03 -0.76
CA ARG A 54 -9.27 -2.09 -2.16
C ARG A 54 -7.78 -1.80 -2.27
N GLN A 55 -7.28 -0.78 -1.57
CA GLN A 55 -5.84 -0.45 -1.54
C GLN A 55 -5.00 -1.62 -1.02
N ASN A 56 -5.50 -2.31 0.01
CA ASN A 56 -4.88 -3.50 0.58
C ASN A 56 -5.14 -4.80 -0.20
N ASN A 57 -5.83 -4.75 -1.35
CA ASN A 57 -6.15 -5.90 -2.21
C ASN A 57 -6.94 -7.06 -1.53
N VAL A 58 -7.59 -6.81 -0.39
CA VAL A 58 -8.22 -7.87 0.43
C VAL A 58 -9.27 -8.66 -0.36
N MET A 59 -10.13 -7.97 -1.12
CA MET A 59 -11.19 -8.62 -1.91
C MET A 59 -10.65 -9.49 -3.04
N ARG A 60 -9.50 -9.09 -3.61
CA ARG A 60 -8.85 -9.83 -4.69
C ARG A 60 -8.16 -11.08 -4.14
N GLU A 61 -7.54 -10.96 -2.97
CA GLU A 61 -6.93 -12.09 -2.28
C GLU A 61 -7.98 -13.09 -1.80
N PHE A 62 -9.07 -12.63 -1.18
CA PHE A 62 -10.18 -13.49 -0.75
C PHE A 62 -10.71 -14.38 -1.90
N ARG A 63 -10.90 -13.79 -3.08
CA ARG A 63 -11.35 -14.54 -4.27
C ARG A 63 -10.32 -15.58 -4.75
N GLN A 64 -9.03 -15.28 -4.64
CA GLN A 64 -7.96 -16.22 -5.01
C GLN A 64 -7.82 -17.35 -3.98
N GLN A 65 -8.01 -17.06 -2.70
CA GLN A 65 -7.91 -18.03 -1.61
C GLN A 65 -9.10 -19.00 -1.56
N LYS A 66 -10.21 -18.69 -2.25
CA LYS A 66 -11.40 -19.56 -2.30
C LYS A 66 -11.09 -20.98 -2.77
N PHE A 67 -10.09 -21.14 -3.64
CA PHE A 67 -9.68 -22.44 -4.18
C PHE A 67 -8.15 -22.57 -4.15
N TYR A 68 -7.66 -23.80 -4.02
CA TYR A 68 -6.23 -24.07 -4.10
C TYR A 68 -5.70 -23.81 -5.52
N GLU A 69 -4.65 -23.00 -5.62
CA GLU A 69 -3.88 -22.75 -6.84
C GLU A 69 -2.53 -23.47 -6.71
N LYS A 70 -2.19 -24.34 -7.66
CA LYS A 70 -0.88 -25.01 -7.68
C LYS A 70 0.26 -23.98 -7.74
N PRO A 71 1.41 -24.22 -7.09
CA PRO A 71 2.49 -23.25 -7.02
C PRO A 71 3.07 -22.88 -8.40
N SER A 72 3.12 -23.81 -9.35
CA SER A 72 3.54 -23.53 -10.73
C SER A 72 2.58 -22.58 -11.46
N ASP A 73 1.28 -22.80 -11.31
CA ASP A 73 0.25 -21.96 -11.92
C ASP A 73 0.28 -20.55 -11.30
N LYS A 74 0.42 -20.46 -9.97
CA LYS A 74 0.60 -19.21 -9.24
C LYS A 74 1.81 -18.42 -9.74
N ARG A 75 2.96 -19.07 -9.95
CA ARG A 75 4.17 -18.44 -10.52
C ARG A 75 3.90 -17.90 -11.92
N GLY A 76 3.25 -18.68 -12.78
CA GLY A 76 2.88 -18.28 -14.14
C GLY A 76 1.94 -17.08 -14.14
N ARG A 77 0.89 -17.10 -13.31
CA ARG A 77 -0.05 -15.99 -13.14
C ARG A 77 0.66 -14.72 -12.69
N LEU A 78 1.46 -14.78 -11.61
CA LEU A 78 2.18 -13.61 -11.09
C LEU A 78 3.15 -13.02 -12.13
N SER A 79 3.80 -13.86 -12.93
CA SER A 79 4.66 -13.39 -14.03
C SER A 79 3.87 -12.60 -15.08
N ARG A 80 2.75 -13.16 -15.55
CA ARG A 80 1.85 -12.52 -16.54
C ARG A 80 1.27 -11.21 -16.01
N GLU A 81 0.85 -11.18 -14.75
CA GLU A 81 0.32 -9.96 -14.10
C GLU A 81 1.37 -8.86 -14.00
N ARG A 82 2.59 -9.19 -13.56
CA ARG A 82 3.71 -8.23 -13.51
C ARG A 82 4.05 -7.69 -14.89
N HIS A 83 4.10 -8.56 -15.90
CA HIS A 83 4.35 -8.15 -17.28
C HIS A 83 3.27 -7.17 -17.77
N ARG A 84 1.98 -7.50 -17.62
CA ARG A 84 0.86 -6.61 -17.99
C ARG A 84 0.94 -5.26 -17.28
N LYS A 85 1.27 -5.24 -15.98
CA LYS A 85 1.44 -4.00 -15.21
C LYS A 85 2.57 -3.13 -15.76
N ARG A 86 3.73 -3.73 -16.05
CA ARG A 86 4.89 -3.02 -16.62
C ARG A 86 4.59 -2.50 -18.03
N PHE A 87 3.97 -3.32 -18.87
CA PHE A 87 3.56 -2.94 -20.22
C PHE A 87 2.62 -1.74 -20.19
N LEU A 88 1.57 -1.79 -19.37
CA LEU A 88 0.62 -0.70 -19.22
C LEU A 88 1.27 0.61 -18.75
N LEU A 89 2.22 0.53 -17.81
CA LEU A 89 2.97 1.71 -17.37
C LEU A 89 3.81 2.32 -18.51
N GLY A 90 4.47 1.49 -19.32
CA GLY A 90 5.20 1.94 -20.51
C GLY A 90 4.29 2.60 -21.54
N VAL A 91 3.14 1.98 -21.84
CA VAL A 91 2.15 2.54 -22.76
C VAL A 91 1.60 3.88 -22.26
N ARG A 92 1.26 3.97 -20.97
CA ARG A 92 0.78 5.24 -20.36
C ARG A 92 1.82 6.35 -20.47
N ARG A 93 3.10 6.03 -20.26
CA ARG A 93 4.20 6.99 -20.42
C ARG A 93 4.30 7.48 -21.86
N LEU A 94 4.31 6.57 -22.83
CA LEU A 94 4.41 6.92 -24.25
C LEU A 94 3.24 7.80 -24.70
N VAL A 95 2.01 7.43 -24.35
CA VAL A 95 0.81 8.22 -24.67
C VAL A 95 0.86 9.60 -24.01
N GLY A 96 1.39 9.69 -22.78
CA GLY A 96 1.63 10.97 -22.10
C GLY A 96 2.54 11.89 -22.91
N LEU A 97 3.70 11.39 -23.33
CA LEU A 97 4.67 12.15 -24.14
C LEU A 97 4.07 12.62 -25.47
N VAL A 98 3.35 11.75 -26.18
CA VAL A 98 2.71 12.12 -27.46
C VAL A 98 1.66 13.20 -27.25
N LYS A 99 0.88 13.14 -26.16
CA LYS A 99 -0.11 14.18 -25.83
C LYS A 99 0.56 15.51 -25.49
N GLU A 100 1.68 15.49 -24.79
CA GLU A 100 2.46 16.69 -24.49
C GLU A 100 2.99 17.32 -25.79
N GLN A 101 3.62 16.54 -26.67
CA GLN A 101 4.11 17.01 -27.96
C GLN A 101 3.01 17.64 -28.83
N ARG A 102 1.84 17.00 -28.90
CA ARG A 102 0.68 17.53 -29.64
C ARG A 102 0.10 18.83 -29.08
N LYS A 103 0.34 19.15 -27.80
CA LYS A 103 -0.16 20.38 -27.17
C LYS A 103 0.68 21.61 -27.55
N PHE A 104 1.93 21.40 -27.97
CA PHE A 104 2.87 22.47 -28.33
C PHE A 104 2.89 22.82 -29.82
N GLN A 105 2.22 22.02 -30.67
CA GLN A 105 1.87 22.39 -32.05
C GLN A 105 0.56 23.16 -32.06
#